data_AF-A0A1C7DTL0-F1
#
_entry.id   AF-A0A1C7DTL0-F1
#
_cell.length_a   1.000
_cell.length_b   1.000
_cell.length_c   1.000
_cell.angle_alpha   90.00
_cell.angle_beta   90.00
_cell.angle_gamma   90.00
#
_symmetry.space_group_name_H-M   'P 1'
#
loop_
_entity.id
_entity.type
_entity.pdbx_description
1 polymer ?
#
loop_
_entity_poly.entity_id
_entity_poly.type
_entity_poly.pdbx_seq_one_letter_code
_entity_poly.pdbx_strand_id
1 'polypeptide(L)'
;MSDSKPIMYAFLKQAREIYEKAQQVNSRMEDNEEGIVESLEGLFTQREETIRQLETFMKQRNFRWTEEEHSIIEQLKEIEQKLQPLINGLHQSFFAQITRITQTKEISKKYGGAYQTVATAGSFIDKRN
;
A
#
# COMPACT_ATOMS: atom_id res chain seq x y z
N MET A 1 16.79 0.02 34.47
CA MET A 1 16.94 0.81 33.24
C MET A 1 16.19 0.05 32.16
N SER A 2 15.21 0.68 31.52
CA SER A 2 14.55 0.05 30.36
C SER A 2 15.59 0.02 29.24
N ASP A 3 15.75 -1.11 28.57
CA ASP A 3 16.70 -1.28 27.47
C ASP A 3 15.96 -1.01 26.15
N SER A 4 16.43 -0.05 25.34
CA SER A 4 15.88 0.26 24.01
C SER A 4 16.31 -0.73 22.95
N LYS A 5 17.34 -1.54 23.21
CA LYS A 5 17.90 -2.47 22.22
C LYS A 5 16.87 -3.43 21.63
N PRO A 6 15.99 -4.10 22.41
CA PRO A 6 15.00 -4.99 21.84
C PRO A 6 14.04 -4.27 20.88
N ILE A 7 13.68 -3.03 21.21
CA ILE A 7 12.79 -2.20 20.39
C ILE A 7 13.51 -1.77 19.10
N MET A 8 14.79 -1.41 19.18
CA MET A 8 15.63 -1.07 18.04
C MET A 8 15.84 -2.25 17.07
N TYR A 9 16.10 -3.45 17.60
CA TYR A 9 16.21 -4.65 16.77
C TYR A 9 14.88 -5.04 16.12
N ALA A 10 13.77 -4.92 16.85
CA ALA A 10 12.45 -5.12 16.28
C ALA A 10 12.20 -4.13 15.13
N PHE A 11 12.53 -2.86 15.32
CA PHE A 11 12.37 -1.82 14.32
C PHE A 11 13.19 -2.09 13.04
N LEU A 12 14.45 -2.53 13.20
CA LEU A 12 15.30 -2.92 12.08
C LEU A 12 14.76 -4.16 11.35
N LYS A 13 14.31 -5.17 12.10
CA LYS A 13 13.71 -6.38 11.53
C LYS A 13 12.48 -6.04 10.69
N GLN A 14 11.57 -5.24 11.23
CA GLN A 14 10.37 -4.79 10.52
C GLN A 14 10.71 -4.02 9.25
N ALA A 15 11.71 -3.14 9.28
CA ALA A 15 12.14 -2.42 8.08
C ALA A 15 12.64 -3.37 6.97
N ARG A 16 13.38 -4.42 7.34
CA ARG A 16 13.83 -5.45 6.39
C ARG A 16 12.65 -6.26 5.84
N GLU A 17 11.74 -6.70 6.69
CA GLU A 17 10.54 -7.45 6.28
C GLU A 17 9.65 -6.63 5.33
N ILE A 18 9.43 -5.34 5.64
CA ILE A 18 8.72 -4.42 4.76
C ILE A 18 9.43 -4.29 3.41
N TYR A 19 10.75 -4.13 3.43
CA TYR A 19 11.54 -4.01 2.19
C TYR A 19 11.44 -5.27 1.33
N GLU A 20 11.66 -6.44 1.92
CA GLU A 20 11.56 -7.74 1.24
C GLU A 20 10.15 -7.95 0.67
N LYS A 21 9.11 -7.65 1.45
CA LYS A 21 7.71 -7.78 1.02
C LYS A 21 7.38 -6.79 -0.10
N ALA A 22 7.80 -5.53 0.03
CA ALA A 22 7.57 -4.50 -0.99
C ALA A 22 8.23 -4.84 -2.33
N GLN A 23 9.37 -5.53 -2.33
CA GLN A 23 10.01 -6.03 -3.55
C GLN A 23 9.22 -7.11 -4.28
N GLN A 24 8.34 -7.84 -3.57
CA GLN A 24 7.52 -8.90 -4.13
C GLN A 24 6.19 -8.39 -4.69
N VAL A 25 5.76 -7.17 -4.32
CA VAL A 25 4.50 -6.61 -4.80
C VAL A 25 4.67 -6.16 -6.25
N ASN A 26 3.86 -6.74 -7.13
CA ASN A 26 3.79 -6.35 -8.54
C ASN A 26 3.06 -5.01 -8.67
N SER A 27 3.51 -4.19 -9.64
CA SER A 27 2.87 -2.91 -9.93
C SER A 27 1.45 -3.06 -10.48
N ARG A 28 1.13 -4.19 -11.11
CA ARG A 28 -0.22 -4.55 -11.57
C ARG A 28 -0.94 -5.32 -10.46
N MET A 29 -2.14 -4.88 -10.11
CA MET A 29 -2.90 -5.48 -9.01
C MET A 29 -3.28 -6.95 -9.29
N GLU A 30 -3.53 -7.30 -10.54
CA GLU A 30 -3.92 -8.66 -10.97
C GLU A 30 -2.78 -9.70 -10.93
N ASP A 31 -1.51 -9.23 -10.94
CA ASP A 31 -0.33 -10.10 -10.90
C ASP A 31 0.11 -10.39 -9.45
N ASN A 32 -0.63 -9.89 -8.46
CA ASN A 32 -0.34 -10.07 -7.05
C ASN A 32 -1.12 -11.24 -6.45
N GLU A 33 -0.50 -11.96 -5.52
CA GLU A 33 -1.22 -12.90 -4.67
C GLU A 33 -2.24 -12.15 -3.79
N GLU A 34 -3.40 -12.77 -3.58
CA GLU A 34 -4.43 -12.24 -2.69
C GLU A 34 -3.86 -12.02 -1.28
N GLY A 35 -4.12 -10.85 -0.69
CA GLY A 35 -3.64 -10.51 0.65
C GLY A 35 -2.21 -9.97 0.71
N ILE A 36 -1.46 -9.87 -0.40
CA ILE A 36 -0.07 -9.40 -0.35
C ILE A 36 0.03 -7.93 0.08
N VAL A 37 -0.93 -7.09 -0.34
CA VAL A 37 -0.96 -5.65 -0.04
C VAL A 37 -1.41 -5.45 1.42
N GLU A 38 -2.41 -6.20 1.87
CA GLU A 38 -2.90 -6.21 3.25
C GLU A 38 -1.81 -6.72 4.22
N SER A 39 -1.04 -7.74 3.80
CA SER A 39 0.11 -8.21 4.56
C SER A 39 1.20 -7.14 4.68
N LEU A 40 1.45 -6.37 3.61
CA LEU A 40 2.39 -5.25 3.64
C LEU A 40 1.89 -4.12 4.55
N GLU A 41 0.60 -3.77 4.47
CA GLU A 41 -0.04 -2.80 5.36
C GLU A 41 0.09 -3.22 6.83
N GLY A 42 -0.17 -4.49 7.14
CA GLY A 42 -0.02 -5.02 8.51
C GLY A 42 1.39 -4.85 9.07
N LEU A 43 2.43 -5.00 8.24
CA LEU A 43 3.82 -4.75 8.65
C LEU A 43 4.06 -3.27 8.97
N PHE A 44 3.49 -2.34 8.19
CA PHE A 44 3.55 -0.91 8.49
C PHE A 44 2.84 -0.58 9.81
N THR A 45 1.65 -1.15 10.07
CA THR A 45 0.94 -0.95 11.33
C THR A 45 1.75 -1.44 12.54
N GLN A 46 2.38 -2.61 12.45
CA GLN A 46 3.25 -3.11 13.52
C GLN A 46 4.44 -2.18 13.76
N ARG A 47 5.02 -1.65 12.68
CA ARG A 47 6.14 -0.72 12.75
C ARG A 47 5.76 0.61 13.38
N GLU A 48 4.57 1.14 13.12
CA GLU A 48 4.06 2.34 13.80
C GLU A 48 4.00 2.16 15.32
N GLU A 49 3.57 0.99 15.80
CA GLU A 49 3.52 0.71 17.23
C GLU A 49 4.94 0.68 17.84
N THR A 50 5.90 0.08 17.15
CA THR A 50 7.31 0.11 17.55
C THR A 50 7.86 1.55 17.58
N ILE A 51 7.48 2.41 16.63
CA ILE A 51 7.85 3.83 16.64
C ILE A 51 7.30 4.53 17.88
N ARG A 52 6.03 4.31 18.24
CA ARG A 52 5.43 4.90 19.46
C ARG A 52 6.16 4.46 20.73
N GLN A 53 6.60 3.20 20.79
CA GLN A 53 7.42 2.69 21.89
C GLN A 53 8.78 3.40 21.95
N LEU A 54 9.45 3.58 20.80
CA LEU A 54 10.70 4.35 20.71
C LEU A 54 10.51 5.80 21.12
N GLU A 55 9.46 6.48 20.65
CA GLU A 55 9.16 7.86 21.04
C GLU A 55 8.96 8.01 22.55
N THR A 56 8.29 7.03 23.17
CA THR A 56 8.10 7.00 24.62
C THR A 56 9.43 6.79 25.35
N PHE A 57 10.28 5.92 24.82
CA PHE A 57 11.61 5.68 25.36
C PHE A 57 12.51 6.91 25.27
N MET A 58 12.51 7.60 24.13
CA MET A 58 13.31 8.79 23.86
C MET A 58 12.96 9.97 24.78
N LYS A 59 11.77 9.99 25.38
CA LYS A 59 11.34 11.00 26.36
C LYS A 59 11.93 10.80 27.76
N GLN A 60 12.63 9.70 28.00
CA GLN A 60 13.27 9.44 29.30
C GLN A 60 14.41 10.43 29.59
N ARG A 61 14.54 10.84 30.86
CA ARG A 61 15.60 11.77 31.29
C ARG A 61 16.98 11.13 31.05
N ASN A 62 17.88 11.89 30.42
CA ASN A 62 19.23 11.46 30.02
C ASN A 62 19.28 10.40 28.92
N PHE A 63 18.24 10.28 28.09
CA PHE A 63 18.28 9.43 26.91
C PHE A 63 19.47 9.77 26.00
N ARG A 64 20.23 8.74 25.64
CA ARG A 64 21.31 8.78 24.65
C ARG A 64 21.36 7.43 23.95
N TRP A 65 21.51 7.47 22.63
CA TRP A 65 21.80 6.27 21.86
C TRP A 65 23.19 5.74 22.19
N THR A 66 23.29 4.43 22.26
CA THR A 66 24.57 3.70 22.30
C THR A 66 25.17 3.61 20.89
N GLU A 67 26.46 3.27 20.79
CA GLU A 67 27.13 3.06 19.49
C GLU A 67 26.45 1.98 18.64
N GLU A 68 25.98 0.91 19.29
CA GLU A 68 25.22 -0.17 18.66
C GLU A 68 23.90 0.34 18.07
N GLU A 69 23.15 1.15 18.82
CA GLU A 69 21.88 1.72 18.35
C GLU A 69 22.11 2.73 17.23
N HIS A 70 23.21 3.49 17.27
CA HIS A 70 23.63 4.31 16.15
C HIS A 70 23.90 3.48 14.88
N SER A 71 24.56 2.33 15.01
CA SER A 71 24.76 1.41 13.88
C SER A 71 23.42 0.88 13.32
N ILE A 72 22.46 0.58 14.20
CA ILE A 72 21.10 0.19 13.77
C ILE A 72 20.40 1.33 13.01
N ILE A 73 20.53 2.58 13.48
CA ILE A 73 19.95 3.75 12.82
C ILE A 73 20.53 3.94 11.41
N GLU A 74 21.83 3.75 11.22
CA GLU A 74 22.43 3.86 9.89
C GLU A 74 21.91 2.76 8.95
N GLN A 75 21.79 1.51 9.42
CA GLN A 75 21.19 0.43 8.63
C GLN A 75 19.73 0.73 8.25
N LEU A 76 18.95 1.30 9.18
CA LEU A 76 17.58 1.73 8.91
C LEU A 76 17.54 2.79 7.81
N LYS A 77 18.40 3.81 7.86
CA LYS A 77 18.47 4.85 6.82
C LYS A 77 18.75 4.26 5.44
N GLU A 78 19.69 3.31 5.35
CA GLU A 78 20.00 2.65 4.07
C GLU A 78 18.80 1.87 3.51
N ILE A 79 18.03 1.19 4.38
CA ILE A 79 16.83 0.46 3.98
C ILE A 79 15.74 1.44 3.54
N GLU A 80 15.50 2.52 4.29
CA GLU A 80 14.49 3.54 3.96
C GLU A 80 14.75 4.19 2.60
N GLN A 81 16.00 4.51 2.29
CA GLN A 81 16.37 5.06 0.98
C GLN A 81 16.01 4.14 -0.18
N LYS A 82 16.08 2.82 0.03
CA LYS A 82 15.71 1.81 -0.98
C LYS A 82 14.21 1.53 -0.98
N LEU A 83 13.56 1.62 0.17
CA LEU A 83 12.14 1.36 0.34
C LEU A 83 11.27 2.47 -0.24
N GLN A 84 11.65 3.73 -0.02
CA GLN A 84 10.89 4.90 -0.46
C GLN A 84 10.50 4.88 -1.95
N PRO A 85 11.41 4.61 -2.91
CA PRO A 85 11.03 4.52 -4.32
C PRO A 85 10.06 3.37 -4.62
N LEU A 86 10.18 2.22 -3.92
CA LEU A 86 9.28 1.07 -4.10
C LEU A 86 7.86 1.44 -3.69
N ILE A 87 7.69 1.99 -2.48
CA ILE A 87 6.37 2.37 -1.95
C ILE A 87 5.73 3.47 -2.81
N ASN A 88 6.50 4.48 -3.22
CA ASN A 88 6.01 5.53 -4.09
C ASN A 88 5.55 4.96 -5.45
N GLY A 89 6.30 4.03 -6.02
CA GLY A 89 5.96 3.37 -7.28
C GLY A 89 4.68 2.54 -7.19
N LEU A 90 4.52 1.79 -6.10
CA LEU A 90 3.29 1.01 -5.83
C LEU A 90 2.08 1.92 -5.69
N HIS A 91 2.19 2.98 -4.88
CA HIS A 91 1.12 3.95 -4.68
C HIS A 91 0.66 4.58 -6.00
N GLN A 92 1.61 5.05 -6.82
CA GLN A 92 1.30 5.63 -8.14
C GLN A 92 0.63 4.61 -9.07
N SER A 93 1.13 3.37 -9.10
CA SER A 93 0.62 2.32 -9.99
C SER A 93 -0.80 1.91 -9.61
N PHE A 94 -1.07 1.72 -8.32
CA PHE A 94 -2.40 1.32 -7.84
C PHE A 94 -3.41 2.46 -7.98
N PHE A 95 -3.01 3.70 -7.66
CA PHE A 95 -3.87 4.87 -7.88
C PHE A 95 -4.29 5.04 -9.34
N ALA A 96 -3.35 4.87 -10.27
CA ALA A 96 -3.64 4.93 -11.71
C ALA A 96 -4.61 3.82 -12.15
N GLN A 97 -4.47 2.60 -11.63
CA GLN A 97 -5.35 1.48 -11.95
C GLN A 97 -6.77 1.68 -11.41
N ILE A 98 -6.91 2.11 -10.15
CA ILE A 98 -8.22 2.44 -9.56
C ILE A 98 -8.92 3.57 -10.33
N THR A 99 -8.16 4.58 -10.75
CA THR A 99 -8.67 5.69 -11.57
C THR A 99 -9.21 5.17 -12.91
N ARG A 100 -8.48 4.29 -13.59
CA ARG A 100 -8.92 3.66 -14.84
C ARG A 100 -10.20 2.84 -14.63
N ILE A 101 -10.27 2.01 -13.59
CA ILE A 101 -11.47 1.22 -13.25
C ILE A 101 -12.68 2.14 -13.06
N THR A 102 -12.50 3.24 -12.34
CA THR A 102 -13.56 4.23 -12.08
C THR A 102 -14.03 4.90 -13.38
N GLN A 103 -13.09 5.31 -14.23
CA GLN A 103 -13.41 5.91 -15.54
C GLN A 103 -14.14 4.92 -16.45
N THR A 104 -13.68 3.67 -16.53
CA THR A 104 -14.36 2.61 -17.29
C THR A 104 -15.77 2.38 -16.77
N LYS A 105 -15.97 2.34 -15.44
CA LYS A 105 -17.31 2.20 -14.84
C LYS A 105 -18.23 3.36 -15.20
N GLU A 106 -17.74 4.59 -15.18
CA GLU A 106 -18.52 5.77 -15.57
C GLU A 106 -18.86 5.78 -17.07
N ILE A 107 -17.93 5.36 -17.94
CA ILE A 107 -18.18 5.16 -19.37
C ILE A 107 -19.25 4.07 -19.57
N SER A 108 -19.09 2.91 -18.93
CA SER A 108 -20.06 1.81 -19.00
C SER A 108 -21.45 2.24 -18.52
N LYS A 109 -21.57 3.11 -17.51
CA LYS A 109 -22.88 3.69 -17.12
C LYS A 109 -23.45 4.62 -18.19
N LYS A 110 -22.64 5.50 -18.76
CA LYS A 110 -23.06 6.44 -19.82
C LYS A 110 -23.56 5.71 -21.07
N TYR A 111 -22.91 4.63 -21.46
CA TYR A 111 -23.31 3.83 -22.62
C TYR A 111 -24.26 2.67 -22.28
N GLY A 112 -24.33 2.22 -21.03
CA GLY A 112 -25.29 1.21 -20.58
C GLY A 112 -26.74 1.64 -20.80
N GLY A 113 -27.04 2.94 -20.63
CA GLY A 113 -28.33 3.53 -21.01
C GLY A 113 -28.58 3.61 -22.52
N ALA A 114 -27.53 3.67 -23.34
CA ALA A 114 -27.63 3.66 -24.81
C ALA A 114 -27.89 2.25 -25.37
N TYR A 115 -27.45 1.20 -24.67
CA TYR A 115 -27.78 -0.19 -25.01
C TYR A 115 -29.08 -0.70 -24.35
N GLN A 116 -29.53 -0.08 -23.24
CA GLN A 116 -30.82 -0.39 -22.61
C GLN A 116 -32.03 0.25 -23.30
N THR A 117 -31.84 1.22 -24.21
CA THR A 117 -32.94 1.87 -24.97
C THR A 117 -33.11 1.33 -26.39
N VAL A 118 -32.72 0.08 -26.67
CA VAL A 118 -33.21 -0.66 -27.85
C VAL A 118 -34.32 -1.62 -27.42
N ALA A 119 -35.32 -1.10 -26.70
CA ALA A 119 -36.59 -1.77 -26.50
C ALA A 119 -37.58 -1.25 -27.55
N THR A 120 -37.83 -2.05 -28.57
CA THR A 120 -39.06 -2.09 -29.39
C THR A 120 -39.35 -0.88 -30.30
N ALA A 121 -38.47 -0.59 -31.25
CA ALA A 121 -38.90 -0.06 -32.55
C ALA A 121 -39.43 -1.21 -33.43
N GLY A 122 -40.52 -1.86 -32.98
CA GLY A 122 -41.22 -2.92 -33.68
C GLY A 122 -42.62 -2.50 -34.08
N SER A 123 -42.74 -1.33 -34.74
CA SER A 123 -43.99 -0.94 -35.41
C SER A 123 -44.09 -1.78 -36.68
N PHE A 124 -44.76 -2.93 -36.58
CA PHE A 124 -45.22 -3.66 -37.76
C PHE A 124 -46.30 -2.82 -38.43
N ILE A 125 -45.96 -2.27 -39.59
CA ILE A 125 -46.93 -1.78 -40.56
C ILE A 125 -47.70 -3.00 -41.07
N ASP A 126 -48.95 -3.16 -40.62
CA ASP A 126 -49.90 -4.02 -41.34
C ASP A 126 -50.54 -3.20 -42.46
N LYS A 127 -50.22 -3.58 -43.70
CA LYS A 127 -50.89 -3.15 -44.92
C LYS A 127 -51.42 -4.40 -45.62
N ARG A 128 -52.76 -4.43 -45.77
CA ARG A 128 -53.60 -5.27 -46.67
C ARG A 128 -53.99 -6.63 -46.08
N ASN A 129 -55.26 -7.03 -45.98
CA ASN A 129 -56.45 -6.79 -46.84
C ASN A 129 -57.72 -6.54 -46.03
#